data_AF-A0A930Y1J5-F1
#
_entry.id   AF-A0A930Y1J5-F1
#
_cell.length_a   1.000
_cell.length_b   1.000
_cell.length_c   1.000
_cell.angle_alpha   90.00
_cell.angle_beta   90.00
_cell.angle_gamma   90.00
#
_symmetry.space_group_name_H-M   'P 1'
#
loop_
_entity.id
_entity.type
_entity.pdbx_description
1 polymer ?
#
loop_
_entity_poly.entity_id
_entity_poly.type
_entity_poly.pdbx_seq_one_letter_code
_entity_poly.pdbx_strand_id
1 'polypeptide(L)'
;MSDHTHFEKTLRNLERYHKVYMEQRVPGNIDLEELNKMGLIKSFGICYAALLKALRRHLMQESGVLELGEGAKAIFRAADRNALLGDGAEHWFEYTKARNITSYEYGIEKPSRVLELIPAFIDDTIKLYETMTGVPWKRAMEKRIAQSASSDERDTVDLKKTHHRIVRQLLEEYLPGTKVWAFGSRVTFKSRRTSDLDLVAFADDSLQDRIHDLREAFEESDLPFEVDVLVWDRIPEYFKPNIEQAYYVLQSGASIDRQPAGIGFE
;
A
#
# COMPACT_ATOMS: atom_id res chain seq x y z
N MET A 1 -1.30 8.40 27.52
CA MET A 1 -0.96 8.42 26.09
C MET A 1 -2.22 8.11 25.31
N SER A 2 -2.70 9.03 24.49
CA SER A 2 -3.87 8.81 23.65
C SER A 2 -3.59 7.73 22.60
N ASP A 3 -4.58 6.88 22.32
CA ASP A 3 -4.50 5.92 21.21
C ASP A 3 -4.64 6.67 19.86
N HIS A 4 -3.52 6.73 19.12
CA HIS A 4 -3.42 7.34 17.80
C HIS A 4 -3.46 6.30 16.65
N THR A 5 -3.71 5.02 16.96
CA THR A 5 -3.62 3.90 15.99
C THR A 5 -4.50 4.11 14.76
N HIS A 6 -5.72 4.60 14.94
CA HIS A 6 -6.62 4.85 13.82
C HIS A 6 -6.12 5.98 12.93
N PHE A 7 -5.65 7.09 13.52
CA PHE A 7 -5.09 8.23 12.81
C PHE A 7 -3.86 7.81 11.99
N GLU A 8 -2.92 7.09 12.59
CA GLU A 8 -1.75 6.55 11.89
C GLU A 8 -2.15 5.69 10.68
N LYS A 9 -3.08 4.74 10.88
CA LYS A 9 -3.55 3.85 9.80
C LYS A 9 -4.13 4.64 8.63
N THR A 10 -4.92 5.68 8.90
CA THR A 10 -5.52 6.51 7.85
C THR A 10 -4.49 7.36 7.10
N LEU A 11 -3.47 7.87 7.79
CA LEU A 11 -2.38 8.64 7.18
C LEU A 11 -1.51 7.75 6.27
N ARG A 12 -1.15 6.53 6.72
CA ARG A 12 -0.45 5.54 5.89
C ARG A 12 -1.24 5.14 4.66
N ASN A 13 -2.56 5.01 4.80
CA ASN A 13 -3.43 4.71 3.66
C ASN A 13 -3.43 5.87 2.64
N LEU A 14 -3.49 7.12 3.11
CA LEU A 14 -3.41 8.28 2.24
C LEU A 14 -2.07 8.36 1.49
N GLU A 15 -0.94 8.14 2.17
CA GLU A 15 0.38 8.04 1.51
C GLU A 15 0.39 6.99 0.39
N ARG A 16 -0.21 5.82 0.63
CA ARG A 16 -0.32 4.75 -0.36
C ARG A 16 -1.15 5.17 -1.58
N TYR A 17 -2.33 5.74 -1.37
CA TYR A 17 -3.17 6.19 -2.48
C TYR A 17 -2.52 7.32 -3.27
N HIS A 18 -1.82 8.23 -2.60
CA HIS A 18 -1.07 9.30 -3.25
C HIS A 18 0.07 8.74 -4.12
N LYS A 19 0.82 7.77 -3.59
CA LYS A 19 1.86 7.06 -4.35
C LYS A 19 1.29 6.40 -5.61
N VAL A 20 0.20 5.65 -5.47
CA VAL A 20 -0.50 5.00 -6.59
C VAL A 20 -0.94 6.02 -7.64
N TYR A 21 -1.55 7.14 -7.21
CA TYR A 21 -1.98 8.20 -8.12
C TYR A 21 -0.81 8.84 -8.90
N MET A 22 0.35 9.02 -8.25
CA MET A 22 1.54 9.58 -8.91
C MET A 22 2.22 8.60 -9.86
N GLU A 23 2.30 7.32 -9.50
CA GLU A 23 3.00 6.28 -10.28
C GLU A 23 2.15 5.71 -11.43
N GLN A 24 0.83 5.68 -11.28
CA GLN A 24 -0.10 5.07 -12.24
C GLN A 24 -0.85 6.11 -13.07
N ARG A 25 -0.27 7.31 -13.25
CA ARG A 25 -0.78 8.31 -14.20
C ARG A 25 -0.51 7.82 -15.63
N VAL A 26 -1.34 6.90 -16.12
CA VAL A 26 -1.24 6.32 -17.46
C VAL A 26 -2.05 7.20 -18.43
N PRO A 27 -1.42 7.95 -19.35
CA PRO A 27 -2.16 8.74 -20.32
C PRO A 27 -2.98 7.81 -21.24
N GLY A 28 -4.30 8.00 -21.28
CA GLY A 28 -5.20 7.32 -22.23
C GLY A 28 -6.21 6.32 -21.63
N ASN A 29 -6.11 5.96 -20.35
CA ASN A 29 -7.15 5.18 -19.66
C ASN A 29 -7.93 6.05 -18.66
N ILE A 30 -8.95 6.74 -19.18
CA ILE A 30 -9.72 7.76 -18.46
C ILE A 30 -10.40 7.16 -17.22
N ASP A 31 -10.96 5.95 -17.31
CA ASP A 31 -11.71 5.32 -16.21
C ASP A 31 -10.82 4.98 -15.02
N LEU A 32 -9.64 4.41 -15.27
CA LEU A 32 -8.69 4.09 -14.20
C LEU A 32 -8.12 5.36 -13.54
N GLU A 33 -7.86 6.40 -14.33
CA GLU A 33 -7.40 7.68 -13.81
C GLU A 33 -8.45 8.33 -12.89
N GLU A 34 -9.71 8.34 -13.31
CA GLU A 34 -10.82 8.87 -12.50
C GLU A 34 -11.06 8.03 -11.22
N LEU A 35 -10.98 6.70 -11.31
CA LEU A 35 -11.05 5.82 -10.13
C LEU A 35 -9.94 6.10 -9.12
N ASN A 36 -8.70 6.29 -9.60
CA ASN A 36 -7.57 6.63 -8.74
C ASN A 36 -7.74 8.01 -8.09
N LYS A 37 -8.23 9.02 -8.82
CA LYS A 37 -8.57 10.35 -8.27
C LYS A 37 -9.64 10.23 -7.18
N MET A 38 -10.74 9.54 -7.45
CA MET A 38 -11.83 9.34 -6.49
C MET A 38 -11.36 8.62 -5.22
N GLY A 39 -10.56 7.55 -5.38
CA GLY A 39 -9.98 6.82 -4.26
C GLY A 39 -9.06 7.69 -3.39
N LEU A 40 -8.20 8.48 -4.03
CA LEU A 40 -7.30 9.41 -3.36
C LEU A 40 -8.06 10.50 -2.59
N ILE A 41 -9.05 11.14 -3.22
CA ILE A 41 -9.91 12.16 -2.60
C ILE A 41 -10.66 11.59 -1.39
N LYS A 42 -11.21 10.38 -1.52
CA LYS A 42 -11.91 9.68 -0.42
C LYS A 42 -10.95 9.38 0.74
N SER A 43 -9.74 8.88 0.45
CA SER A 43 -8.74 8.62 1.48
C SER A 43 -8.31 9.89 2.20
N PHE A 44 -8.20 11.02 1.49
CA PHE A 44 -7.93 12.33 2.09
C PHE A 44 -9.01 12.72 3.09
N GLY A 45 -10.30 12.62 2.72
CA GLY A 45 -11.42 12.93 3.61
C GLY A 45 -11.46 12.07 4.88
N ILE A 46 -11.15 10.77 4.76
CA ILE A 46 -11.06 9.84 5.91
C ILE A 46 -9.91 10.23 6.84
N CYS A 47 -8.71 10.47 6.28
CA CYS A 47 -7.54 10.88 7.05
C CYS A 47 -7.76 12.21 7.77
N TYR A 48 -8.37 13.19 7.09
CA TYR A 48 -8.71 14.49 7.67
C TYR A 48 -9.67 14.36 8.87
N ALA A 49 -10.70 13.51 8.77
CA ALA A 49 -11.62 13.27 9.88
C ALA A 49 -10.92 12.60 11.08
N ALA A 50 -10.07 11.60 10.81
CA ALA A 50 -9.30 10.93 11.85
C ALA A 50 -8.31 11.88 12.55
N LEU A 51 -7.64 12.75 11.77
CA LEU A 51 -6.77 13.82 12.26
C LEU A 51 -7.53 14.74 13.23
N LEU A 52 -8.67 15.30 12.83
CA LEU A 52 -9.41 16.23 13.70
C LEU A 52 -9.84 15.58 15.02
N LYS A 53 -10.23 14.31 14.99
CA LYS A 53 -10.60 13.55 16.18
C LYS A 53 -9.39 13.32 17.09
N ALA A 54 -8.25 12.96 16.53
CA ALA A 54 -7.01 12.76 17.27
C ALA A 54 -6.50 14.08 17.88
N LEU A 55 -6.43 15.14 17.09
CA LEU A 55 -5.96 16.45 17.51
C LEU A 55 -6.84 17.06 18.62
N ARG A 56 -8.18 16.96 18.48
CA ARG A 56 -9.11 17.38 19.54
C ARG A 56 -8.84 16.62 20.84
N ARG A 57 -8.67 15.30 20.76
CA ARG A 57 -8.40 14.47 21.94
C ARG A 57 -7.08 14.87 22.62
N HIS A 58 -6.02 15.01 21.85
CA HIS A 58 -4.70 15.39 22.37
C HIS A 58 -4.74 16.77 23.05
N LEU A 59 -5.38 17.76 22.41
CA LEU A 59 -5.53 19.10 23.01
C LEU A 59 -6.27 19.07 24.35
N MET A 60 -7.34 18.28 24.48
CA MET A 60 -8.12 18.22 25.71
C MET A 60 -7.44 17.39 26.80
N GLN A 61 -6.82 16.27 26.43
CA GLN A 61 -6.32 15.28 27.40
C GLN A 61 -4.85 15.46 27.76
N GLU A 62 -4.04 15.96 26.82
CA GLU A 62 -2.58 16.05 26.97
C GLU A 62 -2.14 17.52 27.11
N SER A 63 -2.71 18.43 26.31
CA SER A 63 -2.41 19.86 26.42
C SER A 63 -3.27 20.62 27.45
N GLY A 64 -4.29 19.97 28.02
CA GLY A 64 -5.14 20.54 29.07
C GLY A 64 -6.11 21.65 28.62
N VAL A 65 -6.44 21.72 27.32
CA VAL A 65 -7.40 22.69 26.78
C VAL A 65 -8.83 22.31 27.19
N LEU A 66 -9.42 23.08 28.12
CA LEU A 66 -10.75 22.79 28.69
C LEU A 66 -11.90 23.12 27.73
N GLU A 67 -11.77 24.20 26.96
CA GLU A 67 -12.79 24.63 26.00
C GLU A 67 -12.21 24.75 24.60
N LEU A 68 -12.63 23.84 23.71
CA LEU A 68 -12.34 23.92 22.28
C LEU A 68 -13.56 24.47 21.56
N GLY A 69 -13.37 25.57 20.84
CA GLY A 69 -14.40 26.12 19.96
C GLY A 69 -14.90 25.11 18.91
N GLU A 70 -16.02 25.46 18.28
CA GLU A 70 -16.65 24.60 17.29
C GLU A 70 -15.93 24.61 15.93
N GLY A 71 -15.94 23.45 15.27
CA GLY A 71 -15.41 23.28 13.92
C GLY A 71 -13.88 23.13 13.83
N ALA A 72 -13.41 22.81 12.62
CA ALA A 72 -12.00 22.50 12.36
C ALA A 72 -11.06 23.68 12.60
N LYS A 73 -11.46 24.90 12.18
CA LYS A 73 -10.62 26.09 12.36
C LYS A 73 -10.33 26.40 13.83
N ALA A 74 -11.30 26.18 14.72
CA ALA A 74 -11.10 26.39 16.15
C ALA A 74 -10.08 25.39 16.72
N ILE A 75 -10.14 24.12 16.29
CA ILE A 75 -9.18 23.09 16.67
C ILE A 75 -7.76 23.46 16.20
N PHE A 76 -7.57 23.84 14.93
CA PHE A 76 -6.24 24.18 14.42
C PHE A 76 -5.65 25.44 15.06
N ARG A 77 -6.47 26.47 15.33
CA ARG A 77 -6.00 27.63 16.11
C ARG A 77 -5.60 27.27 17.53
N ALA A 78 -6.29 26.31 18.15
CA ALA A 78 -5.90 25.82 19.46
C ALA A 78 -4.60 25.02 19.40
N ALA A 79 -4.42 24.19 18.37
CA ALA A 79 -3.18 23.47 18.12
C ALA A 79 -1.97 24.40 17.96
N ASP A 80 -2.13 25.46 17.16
CA ASP A 80 -1.12 26.50 16.97
C ASP A 80 -0.71 27.18 18.29
N ARG A 81 -1.70 27.63 19.09
CA ARG A 81 -1.45 28.23 20.41
C ARG A 81 -0.77 27.28 21.40
N ASN A 82 -0.89 25.97 21.19
CA ASN A 82 -0.25 24.95 22.01
C ASN A 82 1.04 24.41 21.36
N ALA A 83 1.62 25.15 20.41
CA ALA A 83 2.87 24.83 19.73
C ALA A 83 2.91 23.44 19.05
N LEU A 84 1.75 22.94 18.62
CA LEU A 84 1.67 21.68 17.88
C LEU A 84 1.87 21.88 16.37
N LEU A 85 1.71 23.11 15.87
CA LEU A 85 1.86 23.45 14.46
C LEU A 85 3.11 24.32 14.30
N GLY A 86 4.08 23.88 13.50
CA GLY A 86 5.33 24.61 13.30
C GLY A 86 5.17 25.89 12.46
N ASP A 87 4.40 25.79 11.37
CA ASP A 87 4.28 26.85 10.35
C ASP A 87 2.95 27.65 10.46
N GLY A 88 2.26 27.56 11.59
CA GLY A 88 0.97 28.23 11.84
C GLY A 88 -0.28 27.39 11.54
N ALA A 89 -1.46 28.01 11.62
CA ALA A 89 -2.75 27.34 11.38
C ALA A 89 -3.31 27.57 9.97
N GLU A 90 -2.73 28.50 9.21
CA GLU A 90 -3.29 29.06 7.97
C GLU A 90 -3.45 27.99 6.88
N HIS A 91 -2.41 27.18 6.65
CA HIS A 91 -2.42 26.11 5.65
C HIS A 91 -3.49 25.03 5.96
N TRP A 92 -3.76 24.77 7.23
CA TRP A 92 -4.84 23.86 7.65
C TRP A 92 -6.24 24.35 7.31
N PHE A 93 -6.43 25.67 7.21
CA PHE A 93 -7.70 26.24 6.76
C PHE A 93 -7.96 25.96 5.27
N GLU A 94 -6.90 25.89 4.45
CA GLU A 94 -7.01 25.50 3.04
C GLU A 94 -7.39 24.02 2.91
N TYR A 95 -6.84 23.13 3.74
CA TYR A 95 -7.27 21.72 3.78
C TYR A 95 -8.72 21.58 4.24
N THR A 96 -9.17 22.42 5.18
CA THR A 96 -10.57 22.48 5.61
C THR A 96 -11.49 22.85 4.44
N LYS A 97 -11.12 23.87 3.66
CA LYS A 97 -11.86 24.28 2.46
C LYS A 97 -11.91 23.14 1.44
N ALA A 98 -10.76 22.52 1.15
CA ALA A 98 -10.65 21.38 0.24
C ALA A 98 -11.58 20.23 0.67
N ARG A 99 -11.56 19.83 1.95
CA ARG A 99 -12.43 18.78 2.48
C ARG A 99 -13.92 19.11 2.35
N ASN A 100 -14.32 20.37 2.51
CA ASN A 100 -15.73 20.74 2.38
C ASN A 100 -16.19 20.72 0.92
N ILE A 101 -15.28 20.98 -0.03
CA ILE A 101 -15.54 20.88 -1.48
C ILE A 101 -15.69 19.41 -1.91
N THR A 102 -14.98 18.48 -1.28
CA THR A 102 -15.11 17.03 -1.58
C THR A 102 -16.48 16.42 -1.24
N SER A 103 -17.36 17.17 -0.57
CA SER A 103 -18.66 16.68 -0.10
C SER A 103 -19.85 17.16 -0.94
N TYR A 104 -19.68 18.16 -1.82
CA TYR A 104 -20.75 18.70 -2.67
C TYR A 104 -20.17 19.23 -3.98
N GLU A 105 -20.77 18.81 -5.11
CA GLU A 105 -20.62 19.30 -6.48
C GLU A 105 -19.52 18.65 -7.35
N TYR A 106 -19.99 17.71 -8.18
CA TYR A 106 -19.34 17.24 -9.41
C TYR A 106 -19.24 18.38 -10.45
N GLY A 107 -18.47 19.42 -10.13
CA GLY A 107 -18.00 20.42 -11.10
C GLY A 107 -16.62 20.04 -11.59
N ILE A 108 -16.44 20.00 -12.91
CA ILE A 108 -15.26 19.47 -13.63
C ILE A 108 -13.92 20.15 -13.23
N GLU A 109 -13.95 21.34 -12.62
CA GLU A 109 -12.77 22.10 -12.21
C GLU A 109 -12.33 21.92 -10.73
N LYS A 110 -13.15 21.29 -9.88
CA LYS A 110 -12.94 21.25 -8.42
C LYS A 110 -12.04 20.11 -7.89
N PRO A 111 -12.01 18.90 -8.49
CA PRO A 111 -11.15 17.80 -8.05
C PRO A 111 -9.65 18.14 -8.12
N SER A 112 -9.23 18.93 -9.13
CA SER A 112 -7.84 19.32 -9.36
C SER A 112 -7.22 20.02 -8.15
N ARG A 113 -7.97 20.96 -7.53
CA ARG A 113 -7.45 21.72 -6.39
C ARG A 113 -7.25 20.87 -5.14
N VAL A 114 -8.10 19.86 -4.93
CA VAL A 114 -7.95 18.93 -3.80
C VAL A 114 -6.71 18.08 -4.01
N LEU A 115 -6.56 17.51 -5.21
CA LEU A 115 -5.43 16.65 -5.56
C LEU A 115 -4.08 17.39 -5.42
N GLU A 116 -4.02 18.66 -5.82
CA GLU A 116 -2.83 19.52 -5.66
C GLU A 116 -2.42 19.73 -4.19
N LEU A 117 -3.37 19.71 -3.25
CA LEU A 117 -3.10 19.98 -1.83
C LEU A 117 -2.73 18.73 -1.03
N ILE A 118 -3.02 17.54 -1.56
CA ILE A 118 -2.78 16.28 -0.85
C ILE A 118 -1.30 16.04 -0.50
N PRO A 119 -0.30 16.28 -1.37
CA PRO A 119 1.10 16.10 -1.00
C PRO A 119 1.50 16.94 0.22
N ALA A 120 1.16 18.24 0.21
CA ALA A 120 1.45 19.14 1.32
C ALA A 120 0.69 18.74 2.59
N PHE A 121 -0.58 18.33 2.46
CA PHE A 121 -1.37 17.84 3.59
C PHE A 121 -0.72 16.59 4.23
N ILE A 122 -0.21 15.65 3.43
CA ILE A 122 0.48 14.47 3.94
C ILE A 122 1.70 14.89 4.77
N ASP A 123 2.54 15.78 4.24
CA ASP A 123 3.76 16.22 4.91
C ASP A 123 3.45 16.95 6.24
N ASP A 124 2.49 17.87 6.22
CA ASP A 124 2.07 18.59 7.43
C ASP A 124 1.43 17.67 8.48
N THR A 125 0.65 16.68 8.03
CA THR A 125 0.00 15.70 8.91
C THR A 125 1.01 14.74 9.54
N ILE A 126 2.08 14.40 8.81
CA ILE A 126 3.22 13.65 9.35
C ILE A 126 3.90 14.44 10.46
N LYS A 127 4.31 15.69 10.20
CA LYS A 127 4.95 16.56 11.21
C LYS A 127 4.09 16.70 12.47
N LEU A 128 2.78 16.89 12.29
CA LEU A 128 1.84 16.99 13.39
C LEU A 128 1.72 15.67 14.17
N TYR A 129 1.67 14.52 13.49
CA TYR A 129 1.69 13.22 14.15
C TYR A 129 2.95 13.06 15.00
N GLU A 130 4.13 13.37 14.45
CA GLU A 130 5.40 13.27 15.15
C GLU A 130 5.42 14.18 16.39
N THR A 131 4.90 15.41 16.26
CA THR A 131 4.81 16.38 17.35
C THR A 131 3.85 15.91 18.45
N MET A 132 2.68 15.39 18.10
CA MET A 132 1.68 14.91 19.05
C MET A 132 2.09 13.63 19.78
N THR A 133 2.87 12.77 19.12
CA THR A 133 3.19 11.42 19.64
C THR A 133 4.62 11.29 20.17
N GLY A 134 5.53 12.16 19.74
CA GLY A 134 6.97 12.00 19.91
C GLY A 134 7.58 10.84 19.11
N VAL A 135 6.79 10.17 18.25
CA VAL A 135 7.23 9.01 17.48
C VAL A 135 7.58 9.46 16.06
N PRO A 136 8.83 9.23 15.57
CA PRO A 136 9.22 9.61 14.22
C PRO A 136 8.46 8.79 13.17
N TRP A 137 8.01 9.46 12.11
CA TRP A 137 7.28 8.87 11.02
C TRP A 137 8.22 8.19 10.04
N LYS A 138 8.42 6.89 10.24
CA LYS A 138 9.18 6.08 9.28
C LYS A 138 8.37 5.92 8.01
N ARG A 139 8.78 6.61 6.95
CA ARG A 139 8.23 6.36 5.60
C ARG A 139 8.57 4.92 5.20
N ALA A 140 7.71 4.30 4.39
CA ALA A 140 7.92 2.93 3.93
C ALA A 140 9.30 2.72 3.24
N MET A 141 9.90 3.79 2.71
CA MET A 141 11.26 3.79 2.12
C MET A 141 12.36 3.65 3.18
N GLU A 142 12.24 4.30 4.34
CA GLU A 142 13.27 4.31 5.39
C GLU A 142 13.26 3.03 6.22
N LYS A 143 12.09 2.42 6.39
CA LYS A 143 12.00 1.05 6.93
C LYS A 143 12.83 0.10 6.07
N ARG A 144 12.84 0.27 4.75
CA ARG A 144 13.61 -0.58 3.83
C ARG A 144 15.11 -0.34 3.92
N ILE A 145 15.59 0.90 4.10
CA ILE A 145 17.03 1.20 4.26
C ILE A 145 17.55 0.73 5.64
N ALA A 146 16.76 0.91 6.70
CA ALA A 146 17.12 0.44 8.04
C ALA A 146 17.00 -1.10 8.19
N GLN A 147 16.10 -1.75 7.43
CA GLN A 147 15.96 -3.20 7.40
C GLN A 147 16.86 -3.87 6.34
N SER A 148 17.33 -3.15 5.31
CA SER A 148 18.27 -3.67 4.31
C SER A 148 19.72 -3.77 4.81
N ALA A 149 20.03 -3.22 5.99
CA ALA A 149 21.31 -3.40 6.66
C ALA A 149 21.41 -4.73 7.44
N SER A 150 20.31 -5.48 7.53
CA SER A 150 20.25 -6.83 8.11
C SER A 150 19.90 -7.80 6.98
N SER A 151 20.93 -8.31 6.31
CA SER A 151 20.82 -9.39 5.33
C SER A 151 20.14 -10.62 5.94
N ASP A 152 18.89 -10.92 5.54
CA ASP A 152 18.32 -12.30 5.36
C ASP A 152 16.78 -12.38 5.13
N GLU A 153 16.02 -11.27 5.07
CA GLU A 153 14.54 -11.34 5.00
C GLU A 153 13.92 -11.60 3.60
N ARG A 154 14.67 -12.09 2.60
CA ARG A 154 14.09 -12.49 1.29
C ARG A 154 13.53 -13.92 1.25
N ASP A 155 13.57 -14.64 2.38
CA ASP A 155 13.31 -16.09 2.44
C ASP A 155 12.08 -16.51 3.25
N THR A 156 11.17 -15.60 3.62
CA THR A 156 10.00 -15.98 4.44
C THR A 156 8.67 -15.48 3.88
N VAL A 157 7.67 -16.37 3.88
CA VAL A 157 6.27 -16.09 3.53
C VAL A 157 5.38 -16.57 4.67
N ASP A 158 4.35 -15.79 5.02
CA ASP A 158 3.38 -16.12 6.06
C ASP A 158 2.41 -17.24 5.62
N LEU A 159 2.94 -18.47 5.61
CA LEU A 159 2.23 -19.71 5.33
C LEU A 159 2.60 -20.78 6.36
N LYS A 160 1.59 -21.46 6.92
CA LYS A 160 1.83 -22.67 7.72
C LYS A 160 2.50 -23.73 6.85
N LYS A 161 3.36 -24.57 7.43
CA LYS A 161 4.07 -25.66 6.72
C LYS A 161 3.12 -26.56 5.92
N THR A 162 1.93 -26.85 6.45
CA THR A 162 0.91 -27.67 5.78
C THR A 162 0.36 -27.01 4.51
N HIS A 163 -0.01 -25.73 4.59
CA HIS A 163 -0.49 -24.95 3.44
C HIS A 163 0.60 -24.76 2.41
N HIS A 164 1.83 -24.50 2.87
CA HIS A 164 3.00 -24.40 2.00
C HIS A 164 3.21 -25.69 1.19
N ARG A 165 2.97 -26.86 1.79
CA ARG A 165 3.05 -28.15 1.08
C ARG A 165 1.98 -28.29 0.01
N ILE A 166 0.72 -27.92 0.31
CA ILE A 166 -0.39 -27.95 -0.66
C ILE A 166 -0.06 -27.04 -1.85
N VAL A 167 0.36 -25.79 -1.58
CA VAL A 167 0.73 -24.84 -2.63
C VAL A 167 1.85 -25.40 -3.51
N ARG A 168 2.94 -25.91 -2.93
CA ARG A 168 4.03 -26.49 -3.73
C ARG A 168 3.60 -27.71 -4.54
N GLN A 169 2.74 -28.57 -3.98
CA GLN A 169 2.26 -29.76 -4.69
C GLN A 169 1.45 -29.38 -5.94
N LEU A 170 0.50 -28.44 -5.80
CA LEU A 170 -0.31 -27.97 -6.91
C LEU A 170 0.53 -27.22 -7.96
N LEU A 171 1.51 -26.40 -7.53
CA LEU A 171 2.41 -25.75 -8.48
C LEU A 171 3.26 -26.75 -9.28
N GLU A 172 3.77 -27.82 -8.66
CA GLU A 172 4.56 -28.83 -9.35
C GLU A 172 3.70 -29.68 -10.32
N GLU A 173 2.45 -29.94 -9.97
CA GLU A 173 1.52 -30.71 -10.79
C GLU A 173 1.06 -29.93 -12.03
N TYR A 174 0.62 -28.69 -11.84
CA TYR A 174 0.02 -27.90 -12.91
C TYR A 174 1.01 -26.96 -13.62
N LEU A 175 2.10 -26.54 -12.98
CA LEU A 175 3.12 -25.66 -13.58
C LEU A 175 4.56 -26.16 -13.33
N PRO A 176 4.90 -27.45 -13.59
CA PRO A 176 6.23 -28.01 -13.41
C PRO A 176 7.28 -27.18 -14.16
N GLY A 177 8.41 -26.94 -13.50
CA GLY A 177 9.54 -26.20 -14.07
C GLY A 177 9.26 -24.72 -14.35
N THR A 178 8.08 -24.21 -14.02
CA THR A 178 7.74 -22.79 -14.17
C THR A 178 8.19 -22.02 -12.93
N LYS A 179 8.84 -20.87 -13.12
CA LYS A 179 9.21 -20.02 -11.99
C LYS A 179 7.94 -19.38 -11.42
N VAL A 180 7.75 -19.45 -10.10
CA VAL A 180 6.58 -18.88 -9.42
C VAL A 180 7.01 -18.13 -8.16
N TRP A 181 6.54 -16.89 -8.05
CA TRP A 181 6.75 -16.04 -6.88
C TRP A 181 5.44 -15.82 -6.13
N ALA A 182 5.49 -15.83 -4.81
CA ALA A 182 4.48 -15.18 -3.99
C ALA A 182 4.84 -13.70 -3.82
N PHE A 183 3.83 -12.83 -3.72
CA PHE A 183 4.00 -11.42 -3.39
C PHE A 183 2.87 -10.94 -2.48
N GLY A 184 2.79 -9.63 -2.23
CA GLY A 184 1.65 -9.05 -1.53
C GLY A 184 1.68 -9.24 -0.01
N SER A 185 0.50 -9.36 0.59
CA SER A 185 0.32 -9.16 2.03
C SER A 185 1.03 -10.23 2.90
N ARG A 186 1.09 -11.47 2.41
CA ARG A 186 1.72 -12.62 3.07
C ARG A 186 3.25 -12.65 2.97
N VAL A 187 3.82 -11.94 2.00
CA VAL A 187 5.29 -11.76 1.89
C VAL A 187 5.74 -10.50 2.65
N THR A 188 4.91 -9.46 2.66
CA THR A 188 5.22 -8.21 3.37
C THR A 188 4.84 -8.24 4.86
N PHE A 189 4.44 -9.40 5.39
CA PHE A 189 3.99 -9.64 6.77
C PHE A 189 2.92 -8.64 7.27
N LYS A 190 2.08 -8.17 6.35
CA LYS A 190 0.90 -7.33 6.62
C LYS A 190 -0.42 -8.12 6.53
N SER A 191 -0.33 -9.43 6.38
CA SER A 191 -1.43 -10.37 6.25
C SER A 191 -2.33 -10.38 7.49
N ARG A 192 -3.65 -10.40 7.26
CA ARG A 192 -4.62 -10.89 8.25
C ARG A 192 -4.78 -12.40 8.02
N ARG A 193 -5.36 -13.13 8.99
CA ARG A 193 -5.60 -14.59 8.84
C ARG A 193 -6.36 -14.98 7.56
N THR A 194 -7.20 -14.07 7.06
CA THR A 194 -8.06 -14.21 5.88
C THR A 194 -7.47 -13.58 4.61
N SER A 195 -6.22 -13.11 4.64
CA SER A 195 -5.59 -12.54 3.44
C SER A 195 -5.49 -13.59 2.34
N ASP A 196 -5.69 -13.19 1.11
CA ASP A 196 -5.32 -13.93 -0.10
C ASP A 196 -3.82 -14.27 -0.12
N LEU A 197 -3.47 -15.27 -0.94
CA LEU A 197 -2.10 -15.53 -1.36
C LEU A 197 -1.94 -15.11 -2.82
N ASP A 198 -1.21 -14.02 -3.05
CA ASP A 198 -0.93 -13.52 -4.39
C ASP A 198 0.29 -14.23 -5.00
N LEU A 199 0.10 -14.90 -6.13
CA LEU A 199 1.12 -15.60 -6.89
C LEU A 199 1.33 -14.95 -8.25
N VAL A 200 2.56 -14.99 -8.75
CA VAL A 200 2.88 -14.70 -10.14
C VAL A 200 3.70 -15.82 -10.75
N ALA A 201 3.21 -16.35 -11.87
CA ALA A 201 3.87 -17.36 -12.68
C ALA A 201 4.58 -16.71 -13.87
N PHE A 202 5.84 -17.08 -14.10
CA PHE A 202 6.62 -16.71 -15.28
C PHE A 202 6.32 -17.71 -16.41
N ALA A 203 5.13 -17.58 -16.97
CA ALA A 203 4.55 -18.47 -17.96
C ALA A 203 4.24 -17.70 -19.25
N ASP A 204 4.27 -18.42 -20.38
CA ASP A 204 3.79 -17.93 -21.66
C ASP A 204 2.35 -18.39 -21.95
N ASP A 205 1.80 -17.99 -23.10
CA ASP A 205 0.43 -18.30 -23.50
C ASP A 205 0.15 -19.81 -23.64
N SER A 206 1.16 -20.66 -23.84
CA SER A 206 0.97 -22.11 -23.95
C SER A 206 0.56 -22.78 -22.63
N LEU A 207 0.77 -22.10 -21.50
CA LEU A 207 0.44 -22.60 -20.18
C LEU A 207 -0.90 -22.04 -19.66
N GLN A 208 -1.64 -21.28 -20.47
CA GLN A 208 -2.87 -20.61 -20.04
C GLN A 208 -3.93 -21.58 -19.50
N ASP A 209 -4.15 -22.71 -20.19
CA ASP A 209 -5.12 -23.73 -19.75
C ASP A 209 -4.69 -24.34 -18.42
N ARG A 210 -3.40 -24.61 -18.24
CA ARG A 210 -2.87 -25.16 -16.99
C ARG A 210 -2.95 -24.17 -15.83
N ILE A 211 -2.84 -22.87 -16.09
CA ILE A 211 -3.06 -21.82 -15.09
C ILE A 211 -4.55 -21.75 -14.70
N HIS A 212 -5.45 -21.94 -15.65
CA HIS A 212 -6.88 -22.04 -15.37
C HIS A 212 -7.17 -23.24 -14.46
N ASP A 213 -6.69 -24.44 -14.84
CA ASP A 213 -6.86 -25.66 -14.04
C ASP A 213 -6.22 -25.55 -12.65
N LEU A 214 -5.06 -24.88 -12.54
CA LEU A 214 -4.42 -24.61 -11.25
C LEU A 214 -5.28 -23.73 -10.34
N ARG A 215 -5.94 -22.70 -10.90
CA ARG A 215 -6.83 -21.82 -10.11
C ARG A 215 -8.02 -22.60 -9.56
N GLU A 216 -8.65 -23.43 -10.40
CA GLU A 216 -9.73 -24.33 -9.98
C GLU A 216 -9.25 -25.30 -8.89
N ALA A 217 -8.07 -25.91 -9.06
CA ALA A 217 -7.49 -26.80 -8.05
C ALA A 217 -7.17 -26.09 -6.72
N PHE A 218 -6.81 -24.81 -6.74
CA PHE A 218 -6.65 -24.02 -5.52
C PHE A 218 -7.99 -23.77 -4.83
N GLU A 219 -9.04 -23.44 -5.59
CA GLU A 219 -10.40 -23.23 -5.06
C GLU A 219 -10.99 -24.49 -4.41
N GLU A 220 -10.66 -25.68 -4.95
CA GLU A 220 -11.10 -26.97 -4.41
C GLU A 220 -10.23 -27.50 -3.25
N SER A 221 -9.11 -26.83 -2.94
CA SER A 221 -8.15 -27.31 -1.95
C SER A 221 -8.54 -27.02 -0.49
N ASP A 222 -7.88 -27.69 0.46
CA ASP A 222 -8.04 -27.46 1.90
C ASP A 222 -7.39 -26.13 2.41
N LEU A 223 -7.05 -25.20 1.52
CA LEU A 223 -6.49 -23.91 1.91
C LEU A 223 -7.57 -23.01 2.54
N PRO A 224 -7.34 -22.41 3.72
CA PRO A 224 -8.34 -21.57 4.38
C PRO A 224 -8.41 -20.13 3.84
N PHE A 225 -7.87 -19.89 2.63
CA PHE A 225 -7.79 -18.59 1.98
C PHE A 225 -7.72 -18.78 0.45
N GLU A 226 -8.13 -17.74 -0.27
CA GLU A 226 -8.06 -17.68 -1.73
C GLU A 226 -6.61 -17.52 -2.22
N VAL A 227 -6.34 -18.03 -3.42
CA VAL A 227 -5.04 -17.91 -4.10
C VAL A 227 -5.27 -17.24 -5.44
N ASP A 228 -4.72 -16.03 -5.64
CA ASP A 228 -4.73 -15.36 -6.94
C ASP A 228 -3.43 -15.71 -7.69
N VAL A 229 -3.53 -16.03 -8.98
CA VAL A 229 -2.41 -16.43 -9.82
C VAL A 229 -2.34 -15.53 -11.03
N LEU A 230 -1.36 -14.63 -11.09
CA LEU A 230 -1.11 -13.76 -12.23
C LEU A 230 -0.03 -14.33 -13.16
N VAL A 231 -0.03 -13.89 -14.43
CA VAL A 231 0.98 -14.26 -15.43
C VAL A 231 1.92 -13.09 -15.66
N TRP A 232 3.22 -13.27 -15.40
CA TRP A 232 4.22 -12.20 -15.42
C TRP A 232 4.19 -11.35 -16.69
N ASP A 233 4.10 -11.98 -17.86
CA ASP A 233 4.12 -11.27 -19.14
C ASP A 233 2.81 -10.52 -19.44
N ARG A 234 1.71 -10.89 -18.77
CA ARG A 234 0.41 -10.19 -18.85
C ARG A 234 0.26 -9.11 -17.78
N ILE A 235 1.18 -9.07 -16.82
CA ILE A 235 1.22 -8.01 -15.82
C ILE A 235 1.75 -6.73 -16.50
N PRO A 236 1.03 -5.60 -16.36
CA PRO A 236 1.53 -4.33 -16.86
C PRO A 236 2.90 -4.00 -16.29
N GLU A 237 3.81 -3.47 -17.13
CA GLU A 237 5.21 -3.23 -16.75
C GLU A 237 5.36 -2.37 -15.49
N TYR A 238 4.43 -1.44 -15.24
CA TYR A 238 4.42 -0.59 -14.04
C TYR A 238 4.16 -1.36 -12.73
N PHE A 239 3.55 -2.54 -12.78
CA PHE A 239 3.21 -3.33 -11.60
C PHE A 239 4.36 -4.27 -11.20
N LYS A 240 5.19 -4.70 -12.17
CA LYS A 240 6.33 -5.59 -11.95
C LYS A 240 7.31 -5.06 -10.87
N PRO A 241 7.69 -3.77 -10.83
CA PRO A 241 8.53 -3.24 -9.76
C PRO A 241 7.95 -3.41 -8.37
N ASN A 242 6.62 -3.40 -8.20
CA ASN A 242 6.01 -3.59 -6.87
C ASN A 242 6.16 -5.02 -6.37
N ILE A 243 6.11 -6.00 -7.29
CA ILE A 243 6.36 -7.40 -6.99
C ILE A 243 7.85 -7.61 -6.70
N GLU A 244 8.74 -7.08 -7.55
CA GLU A 244 10.19 -7.22 -7.39
C GLU A 244 10.72 -6.61 -6.10
N GLN A 245 10.04 -5.60 -5.57
CA GLN A 245 10.39 -4.96 -4.30
C GLN A 245 10.22 -5.89 -3.09
N ALA A 246 9.32 -6.88 -3.15
CA ALA A 246 9.09 -7.87 -2.09
C ALA A 246 8.35 -9.10 -2.64
N TYR A 247 9.10 -10.18 -2.86
CA TYR A 247 8.56 -11.47 -3.29
C TYR A 247 9.22 -12.62 -2.53
N TYR A 248 8.55 -13.78 -2.51
CA TYR A 248 9.08 -15.04 -2.02
C TYR A 248 9.06 -16.08 -3.13
N VAL A 249 10.16 -16.81 -3.33
CA VAL A 249 10.25 -17.83 -4.38
C VAL A 249 9.58 -19.13 -3.90
N LEU A 250 8.40 -19.44 -4.45
CA LEU A 250 7.69 -20.68 -4.15
C LEU A 250 8.23 -21.86 -4.95
N GLN A 251 8.54 -21.60 -6.22
CA GLN A 251 9.08 -22.56 -7.18
C GLN A 251 10.15 -21.88 -8.04
N SER A 252 11.34 -22.47 -8.09
CA SER A 252 12.38 -22.06 -9.03
C SER A 252 12.06 -22.65 -10.40
N GLY A 253 12.18 -21.86 -11.47
CA GLY A 253 12.04 -22.40 -12.82
C GLY A 253 13.11 -23.44 -13.10
N ALA A 254 12.87 -24.34 -14.05
CA ALA A 254 13.89 -25.28 -14.50
C ALA A 254 15.12 -24.48 -14.95
N SER A 255 16.26 -24.73 -14.28
CA SER A 255 17.55 -24.21 -14.72
C SER A 255 17.80 -24.72 -16.14
N ILE A 256 17.67 -23.84 -17.14
CA ILE A 256 18.28 -24.10 -18.44
C ILE A 256 19.79 -24.02 -18.16
N ASP A 257 20.38 -25.17 -17.87
CA ASP A 257 21.81 -25.36 -17.96
C ASP A 257 22.19 -25.14 -19.43
N ARG A 258 22.44 -23.88 -19.79
CA ARG A 258 23.05 -23.55 -21.08
C ARG A 258 24.48 -24.05 -20.99
N GLN A 259 24.67 -25.33 -21.28
CA GLN A 259 25.92 -25.80 -21.85
C GLN A 259 26.20 -24.91 -23.08
N PRO A 260 27.28 -24.13 -23.10
CA PRO A 260 27.65 -23.46 -24.33
C PRO A 260 28.04 -24.54 -25.34
N ALA A 261 27.25 -24.62 -26.42
CA ALA A 261 27.63 -25.34 -27.62
C ALA A 261 28.94 -24.74 -28.18
N GLY A 262 30.02 -25.49 -28.00
CA GLY A 262 31.18 -25.64 -28.88
C GLY A 262 31.93 -24.41 -29.39
N ILE A 263 33.24 -24.38 -29.15
CA ILE A 263 34.19 -24.07 -30.22
C ILE A 263 35.28 -25.14 -30.17
N GLY A 264 35.23 -26.07 -31.12
CA GLY A 264 36.37 -26.92 -31.45
C GLY A 264 37.41 -26.08 -32.15
N PHE A 265 38.68 -26.31 -31.80
CA PHE A 265 39.80 -25.98 -32.66
C PHE A 265 40.53 -27.30 -32.95
N GLU A 266 40.72 -27.53 -34.24
CA GLU A 266 41.61 -28.56 -34.81
C GLU A 266 43.04 -28.45 -34.25
#